data_AF-A0A965HZ66-F1
#
_entry.id   AF-A0A965HZ66-F1
#
_cell.length_a   1.000
_cell.length_b   1.000
_cell.length_c   1.000
_cell.angle_alpha   90.00
_cell.angle_beta   90.00
_cell.angle_gamma   90.00
#
_symmetry.space_group_name_H-M   'P 1'
#
loop_
_entity.id
_entity.type
_entity.pdbx_description
1 polymer ?
#
loop_
_entity_poly.entity_id
_entity_poly.type
_entity_poly.pdbx_seq_one_letter_code
_entity_poly.pdbx_strand_id
1 'polypeptide(L)'
;MKDRVFTVLSWIAFAHALIVLAGVLDGMNNSLPIPTSEVGRFYSDYLSTVFAGEEIIAYAVSPVIWLLSYVVTGAPRILPWKK
;
A
#
# COMPACT_ATOMS: atom_id res chain seq x y z
N MET A 1 -16.91 -5.45 -17.28
CA MET A 1 -16.47 -4.13 -16.78
C MET A 1 -16.04 -4.17 -15.32
N LYS A 2 -16.88 -4.67 -14.41
CA LYS A 2 -16.55 -4.86 -12.98
C LYS A 2 -15.20 -5.57 -12.76
N ASP A 3 -14.96 -6.67 -13.46
CA ASP A 3 -13.69 -7.40 -13.31
C ASP A 3 -12.45 -6.60 -13.69
N ARG A 4 -12.51 -5.77 -14.74
CA ARG A 4 -11.36 -4.95 -15.13
C ARG A 4 -11.06 -3.88 -14.09
N VAL A 5 -12.09 -3.27 -13.52
CA VAL A 5 -11.95 -2.26 -12.46
C VAL A 5 -11.30 -2.86 -11.23
N PHE A 6 -11.78 -4.01 -10.74
CA PHE A 6 -11.20 -4.66 -9.57
C PHE A 6 -9.79 -5.21 -9.80
N THR A 7 -9.44 -5.57 -11.04
CA THR A 7 -8.05 -5.91 -11.38
C THR A 7 -7.13 -4.69 -11.30
N VAL A 8 -7.56 -3.54 -11.82
CA VAL A 8 -6.77 -2.29 -11.73
C VAL A 8 -6.63 -1.84 -10.27
N LEU A 9 -7.72 -1.85 -9.50
CA LEU A 9 -7.69 -1.51 -8.08
C LEU A 9 -6.77 -2.45 -7.29
N SER A 10 -6.79 -3.74 -7.60
CA SER A 10 -5.88 -4.72 -7.01
C SER A 10 -4.42 -4.42 -7.32
N TRP A 11 -4.07 -4.02 -8.55
CA TRP A 11 -2.73 -3.58 -8.90
C TRP A 11 -2.28 -2.33 -8.13
N ILE A 12 -3.17 -1.35 -7.98
CA ILE A 12 -2.89 -0.13 -7.21
C ILE A 12 -2.66 -0.47 -5.74
N ALA A 13 -3.55 -1.26 -5.14
CA ALA A 13 -3.41 -1.73 -3.77
C ALA A 13 -2.12 -2.54 -3.55
N PHE A 14 -1.75 -3.37 -4.53
CA PHE A 14 -0.52 -4.15 -4.46
C PHE A 14 0.72 -3.24 -4.51
N ALA A 15 0.79 -2.30 -5.45
CA ALA A 15 1.91 -1.35 -5.54
C ALA A 15 2.03 -0.49 -4.27
N HIS A 16 0.89 -0.02 -3.74
CA HIS A 16 0.86 0.72 -2.49
C HIS A 16 1.35 -0.11 -1.30
N ALA A 17 0.94 -1.38 -1.20
CA ALA A 17 1.38 -2.27 -0.13
C ALA A 17 2.90 -2.50 -0.17
N LEU A 18 3.51 -2.56 -1.37
CA LEU A 18 4.96 -2.65 -1.50
C LEU A 18 5.68 -1.39 -1.03
N ILE A 19 5.16 -0.20 -1.32
CA ILE A 19 5.72 1.07 -0.83
C ILE A 19 5.68 1.11 0.70
N VAL A 20 4.54 0.78 1.29
CA VAL A 20 4.35 0.71 2.74
C VAL A 20 5.31 -0.30 3.36
N LEU A 21 5.40 -1.50 2.80
CA LEU A 21 6.30 -2.54 3.30
C LEU A 21 7.77 -2.10 3.25
N ALA A 22 8.20 -1.47 2.15
CA ALA A 22 9.55 -0.94 2.02
C ALA A 22 9.85 0.14 3.07
N GLY A 23 8.91 1.06 3.30
CA GLY A 23 9.02 2.11 4.32
C GLY A 23 9.10 1.55 5.73
N VAL A 24 8.26 0.57 6.07
CA VAL A 24 8.28 -0.11 7.38
C VAL A 24 9.60 -0.85 7.60
N LEU A 25 10.07 -1.60 6.60
CA LEU A 25 11.34 -2.33 6.68
C LEU A 25 12.53 -1.37 6.85
N ASP A 26 12.53 -0.25 6.14
CA ASP A 26 13.54 0.78 6.29
C ASP A 26 13.51 1.43 7.69
N GLY A 27 12.32 1.75 8.19
CA GLY A 27 12.11 2.27 9.55
C GLY A 27 12.60 1.30 10.63
N MET A 28 12.42 0.00 10.44
CA MET A 28 12.94 -1.03 11.35
C MET A 28 14.47 -1.15 11.31
N ASN A 29 15.10 -0.79 10.18
CA ASN A 29 16.55 -0.88 10.00
C ASN A 29 17.28 0.39 10.48
N ASN A 30 16.57 1.50 10.67
CA ASN A 30 17.14 2.75 11.15
C ASN A 30 17.03 2.87 12.68
N SER A 31 18.15 3.15 13.34
CA SER A 31 18.23 3.39 14.79
C SER A 31 17.90 4.84 15.19
N LEU A 32 17.70 5.72 14.21
CA LEU A 32 17.45 7.14 14.39
C LEU A 32 16.02 7.48 13.94
N PRO A 33 15.32 8.40 14.63
CA PRO A 33 13.96 8.82 14.29
C PRO A 33 13.86 9.68 13.02
N ILE A 34 14.98 9.89 12.31
CA ILE A 34 15.05 10.68 11.07
C ILE A 34 15.36 9.72 9.92
N PRO A 35 14.61 9.74 8.81
CA PRO A 35 14.93 8.93 7.65
C PRO A 35 16.27 9.38 7.06
N THR A 36 17.31 8.57 7.24
CA THR A 36 18.65 8.81 6.67
C THR A 36 18.81 8.15 5.31
N SER A 37 17.94 7.19 4.97
CA SER A 37 17.94 6.50 3.69
C SER A 37 17.03 7.19 2.68
N GLU A 38 17.36 7.00 1.40
CA GLU A 38 16.54 7.46 0.27
C GLU A 38 15.14 6.80 0.27
N VAL A 39 15.04 5.55 0.73
CA VAL A 39 13.76 4.83 0.84
C VAL A 39 12.89 5.43 1.93
N GLY A 40 13.47 5.70 3.10
CA GLY A 40 12.78 6.35 4.21
C GLY A 40 12.32 7.77 3.84
N ARG A 41 13.15 8.54 3.14
CA ARG A 41 12.76 9.87 2.62
C ARG A 41 11.60 9.77 1.64
N PHE A 42 11.70 8.88 0.65
CA PHE A 42 10.61 8.66 -0.30
C PHE A 42 9.31 8.26 0.40
N TYR A 43 9.37 7.35 1.39
CA TYR A 43 8.20 6.93 2.15
C TYR A 43 7.58 8.07 2.96
N SER A 44 8.42 8.91 3.60
CA SER A 44 7.96 10.10 4.33
C SER A 44 7.29 11.12 3.40
N ASP A 45 7.87 11.38 2.22
CA ASP A 45 7.29 12.26 1.19
C ASP A 45 5.96 11.68 0.66
N TYR A 46 5.90 10.36 0.46
CA TYR A 46 4.71 9.67 0.04
C TYR A 46 3.57 9.79 1.07
N LEU A 47 3.87 9.54 2.35
CA LEU A 47 2.90 9.68 3.43
C LEU A 47 2.39 11.11 3.59
N SER A 48 3.30 12.09 3.58
CA SER A 48 2.93 13.50 3.70
C SER A 48 2.08 13.99 2.52
N THR A 49 2.42 13.57 1.29
CA THR A 49 1.73 14.03 0.08
C THR A 49 0.38 13.35 -0.13
N VAL A 50 0.32 12.03 0.07
CA VAL A 50 -0.87 11.23 -0.28
C VAL A 50 -1.81 11.06 0.90
N PHE A 51 -1.28 11.03 2.12
CA PHE A 51 -2.03 10.73 3.34
C PHE A 51 -1.96 11.85 4.39
N ALA A 52 -1.43 13.03 4.04
CA ALA A 52 -1.25 14.15 4.99
C ALA A 52 -0.48 13.77 6.27
N GLY A 53 0.38 12.74 6.18
CA GLY A 53 1.15 12.21 7.32
C GLY A 53 0.41 11.15 8.15
N GLU A 54 -0.83 10.79 7.80
CA GLU A 54 -1.62 9.79 8.54
C GLU A 54 -1.22 8.35 8.16
N GLU A 55 -0.22 7.81 8.87
CA GLU A 55 0.29 6.46 8.61
C GLU A 55 -0.76 5.36 8.70
N ILE A 56 -1.69 5.49 9.66
CA ILE A 56 -2.70 4.44 9.89
C ILE A 56 -3.62 4.25 8.68
N ILE A 57 -3.88 5.33 7.93
CA ILE A 57 -4.68 5.30 6.72
C ILE A 57 -3.90 4.59 5.61
N ALA A 58 -2.61 4.90 5.46
CA ALA A 58 -1.73 4.23 4.51
C ALA A 58 -1.67 2.71 4.76
N TYR A 59 -1.65 2.27 6.01
CA TYR A 59 -1.67 0.84 6.34
C TYR A 59 -2.99 0.15 5.98
N ALA A 60 -4.11 0.88 6.03
CA ALA A 60 -5.45 0.32 5.84
C ALA A 60 -5.88 0.22 4.36
N VAL A 61 -5.34 1.05 3.46
CA VAL A 61 -5.82 1.19 2.07
C VAL A 61 -5.80 -0.13 1.31
N SER A 62 -4.67 -0.84 1.29
CA SER A 62 -4.56 -2.10 0.53
C SER A 62 -5.45 -3.21 1.09
N PRO A 63 -5.47 -3.49 2.41
CA PRO A 63 -6.42 -4.43 3.01
C PRO A 63 -7.89 -4.09 2.69
N VAL A 64 -8.27 -2.81 2.76
CA VAL A 64 -9.64 -2.36 2.46
C VAL A 64 -9.98 -2.62 1.00
N ILE A 65 -9.10 -2.29 0.05
CA ILE A 65 -9.34 -2.54 -1.37
C ILE A 65 -9.50 -4.04 -1.67
N TRP A 66 -8.65 -4.89 -1.09
CA TRP A 66 -8.75 -6.34 -1.28
C TRP A 66 -10.01 -6.93 -0.63
N LEU A 67 -10.38 -6.46 0.55
CA LEU A 67 -11.62 -6.86 1.23
C LEU A 67 -12.85 -6.46 0.40
N LEU A 68 -12.90 -5.22 -0.09
CA LEU A 68 -13.98 -4.77 -0.96
C LEU A 68 -14.02 -5.56 -2.28
N SER A 69 -12.87 -5.88 -2.84
CA SER A 69 -12.76 -6.74 -4.03
C SER A 69 -13.34 -8.13 -3.76
N TYR A 70 -13.05 -8.70 -2.59
CA TYR A 70 -13.60 -10.00 -2.16
C TYR A 70 -15.12 -9.93 -1.99
N VAL A 71 -15.63 -8.93 -1.27
CA VAL A 71 -17.06 -8.77 -1.00
C VAL A 71 -17.86 -8.61 -2.31
N VAL A 72 -17.33 -7.88 -3.28
CA VAL A 72 -18.05 -7.59 -4.54
C VAL A 72 -17.88 -8.69 -5.59
N THR A 73 -16.72 -9.35 -5.64
CA THR A 73 -16.38 -10.29 -6.74
C THR A 73 -16.17 -11.74 -6.31
N GLY A 74 -16.20 -12.03 -5.00
CA GLY A 74 -15.87 -13.35 -4.45
C GLY A 74 -14.38 -13.69 -4.49
N ALA A 75 -13.54 -12.79 -5.01
CA ALA A 75 -12.10 -12.98 -5.15
C ALA A 75 -11.34 -11.82 -4.47
N PRO A 76 -10.43 -12.09 -3.52
CA PRO A 76 -9.73 -11.04 -2.79
C PRO A 76 -8.69 -10.32 -3.65
N ARG A 77 -8.22 -10.97 -4.74
CA ARG A 77 -7.26 -10.40 -5.71
C ARG A 77 -6.07 -9.73 -5.03
N ILE A 78 -5.48 -10.38 -4.02
CA ILE A 78 -4.27 -9.86 -3.34
C ILE A 78 -3.07 -9.87 -4.30
N LEU A 79 -2.98 -10.92 -5.12
CA LEU A 79 -1.99 -11.05 -6.18
C LEU A 79 -2.70 -10.80 -7.52
N PRO A 80 -2.67 -9.58 -8.08
CA PRO A 80 -3.49 -9.18 -9.23
C PRO A 80 -3.27 -10.03 -10.49
N TRP A 81 -2.13 -10.72 -10.59
CA TRP A 81 -1.79 -11.63 -11.69
C TRP A 81 -2.25 -13.08 -11.49
N LYS A 82 -2.63 -13.47 -10.26
CA LYS A 82 -3.26 -14.78 -10.00
C LYS A 82 -4.77 -14.61 -10.05
N LYS A 83 -5.40 -15.37 -10.94
CA LYS A 83 -6.87 -15.44 -11.07
C LYS A 83 -7.45 -16.27 -9.93
#